data_AF-A0A2S2PLM4-F1
#
_entry.id   AF-A0A2S2PLM4-F1
#
_cell.length_a   1.000
_cell.length_b   1.000
_cell.length_c   1.000
_cell.angle_alpha   90.00
_cell.angle_beta   90.00
_cell.angle_gamma   90.00
#
_symmetry.space_group_name_H-M   'P 1'
#
loop_
_entity.id
_entity.type
_entity.pdbx_description
1 polymer ?
#
loop_
_entity_poly.entity_id
_entity_poly.type
_entity_poly.pdbx_seq_one_letter_code
_entity_poly.pdbx_strand_id
1 'polypeptide(L)'
;DEVFMNAQEAVGAHRDTQGIAQLQNGRWICPNSYCGRTYKKKFSLYRHCRQECGVEPQYQCLYCMKTFKRKESLKSHSIIVHNSCNFDKLQLKQSKNTI
;
A
#
# COMPACT_ATOMS: atom_id res chain seq x y z
N ASP A 1 28.64 -32.75 -19.46
CA ASP A 1 27.94 -32.90 -18.17
C ASP A 1 28.59 -32.06 -17.09
N GLU A 2 27.81 -31.68 -16.07
CA GLU A 2 27.90 -30.44 -15.26
C GLU A 2 27.41 -29.20 -16.04
N VAL A 3 26.29 -29.24 -16.76
CA VAL A 3 24.93 -29.07 -16.22
C VAL A 3 24.85 -27.97 -15.14
N PHE A 4 24.65 -26.74 -15.61
CA PHE A 4 23.61 -25.83 -15.08
C PHE A 4 23.83 -25.17 -13.70
N MET A 5 25.00 -24.62 -13.41
CA MET A 5 25.17 -23.63 -12.32
C MET A 5 26.24 -22.63 -12.82
N ASN A 6 25.94 -21.39 -13.22
CA ASN A 6 25.66 -20.28 -12.32
C ASN A 6 25.25 -19.04 -13.13
N ALA A 7 24.16 -19.12 -13.90
CA ALA A 7 23.59 -17.93 -14.55
C ALA A 7 22.70 -17.08 -13.59
N GLN A 8 22.62 -17.46 -12.30
CA GLN A 8 21.73 -16.81 -11.34
C GLN A 8 22.39 -15.70 -10.51
N GLU A 9 23.69 -15.43 -10.64
CA GLU A 9 24.38 -14.39 -9.85
C GLU A 9 24.49 -13.03 -10.55
N ALA A 10 23.99 -12.88 -11.79
CA ALA A 10 23.97 -11.61 -12.52
C ALA A 10 22.61 -10.88 -12.50
N VAL A 11 21.73 -11.18 -11.53
CA VAL A 11 20.44 -10.46 -11.34
C VAL A 11 20.54 -9.36 -10.27
N GLY A 12 21.71 -8.74 -10.15
CA GLY A 12 22.05 -7.77 -9.11
C GLY A 12 21.75 -6.29 -9.42
N ALA A 13 21.26 -5.93 -10.61
CA ALA A 13 21.07 -4.53 -11.01
C ALA A 13 19.68 -4.16 -11.58
N HIS A 14 18.74 -5.10 -11.64
CA HIS A 14 17.31 -4.85 -11.97
C HIS A 14 16.37 -5.27 -10.83
N ARG A 15 16.81 -5.07 -9.59
CA ARG A 15 16.03 -5.38 -8.38
C ARG A 15 14.91 -4.37 -8.09
N ASP A 16 14.74 -3.39 -8.97
CA ASP A 16 13.77 -2.33 -8.83
C ASP A 16 12.51 -2.66 -9.64
N THR A 17 11.40 -2.89 -8.93
CA THR A 17 10.00 -2.84 -9.42
C THR A 17 9.39 -4.10 -10.06
N GLN A 18 10.16 -5.13 -10.45
CA GLN A 18 9.57 -6.32 -11.09
C GLN A 18 9.18 -7.46 -10.12
N GLY A 19 9.75 -7.53 -8.92
CA GLY A 19 9.59 -8.67 -8.00
C GLY A 19 8.43 -8.63 -6.98
N ILE A 20 7.63 -7.56 -6.93
CA ILE A 20 6.58 -7.41 -5.88
C ILE A 20 5.24 -8.05 -6.30
N ALA A 21 5.07 -8.37 -7.59
CA ALA A 21 3.75 -8.60 -8.16
C ALA A 21 3.56 -10.07 -8.57
N GLN A 22 2.87 -10.85 -7.73
CA GLN A 22 2.44 -12.22 -8.08
C GLN A 22 1.12 -12.14 -8.86
N LEU A 23 1.09 -12.68 -10.09
CA LEU A 23 -0.12 -12.81 -10.90
C LEU A 23 -0.67 -14.23 -10.77
N GLN A 24 -1.89 -14.38 -10.26
CA GLN A 24 -2.59 -15.66 -10.21
C GLN A 24 -4.01 -15.47 -10.76
N ASN A 25 -4.40 -16.29 -11.73
CA ASN A 25 -5.72 -16.27 -12.37
C ASN A 25 -6.13 -14.86 -12.87
N GLY A 26 -5.19 -14.13 -13.47
CA GLY A 26 -5.43 -12.78 -13.98
C GLY A 26 -5.58 -11.70 -12.91
N ARG A 27 -5.28 -12.00 -11.64
CA ARG A 27 -5.28 -11.03 -10.54
C ARG A 27 -3.91 -10.93 -9.87
N TRP A 28 -3.56 -9.72 -9.49
CA TRP A 28 -2.33 -9.38 -8.80
C TRP A 28 -2.51 -9.56 -7.29
N ILE A 29 -1.74 -10.45 -6.68
CA ILE A 29 -1.87 -10.85 -5.28
C ILE A 29 -0.78 -10.18 -4.44
N CYS A 30 -1.18 -9.76 -3.24
CA CYS A 30 -0.23 -9.28 -2.24
C CYS A 30 0.72 -10.40 -1.81
N PRO A 31 2.05 -10.22 -1.92
CA PRO A 31 3.02 -11.26 -1.54
C PRO A 31 3.05 -11.51 -0.02
N ASN A 32 2.43 -10.63 0.79
CA ASN A 32 2.29 -10.85 2.21
C ASN A 32 1.21 -11.93 2.46
N SER A 33 1.64 -13.09 2.96
CA SER A 33 0.79 -14.24 3.29
C SER A 33 -0.32 -13.91 4.30
N TYR A 34 -0.10 -12.95 5.19
CA TYR A 34 -1.08 -12.50 6.17
C TYR A 34 -2.10 -11.50 5.61
N CYS A 35 -1.91 -11.00 4.39
CA CYS A 35 -2.77 -9.99 3.78
C CYS A 35 -3.84 -10.58 2.84
N GLY A 36 -3.46 -11.51 1.96
CA GLY A 36 -4.37 -12.21 1.05
C GLY A 36 -5.12 -11.34 0.02
N ARG A 37 -4.81 -10.04 -0.08
CA ARG A 37 -5.55 -9.12 -0.98
C ARG A 37 -5.18 -9.33 -2.44
N THR A 38 -6.18 -9.22 -3.32
CA THR A 38 -6.03 -9.35 -4.77
C THR A 38 -6.50 -8.10 -5.50
N TYR A 39 -5.88 -7.81 -6.65
CA TYR A 39 -6.05 -6.58 -7.40
C TYR A 39 -6.16 -6.87 -8.90
N LYS A 40 -7.04 -6.15 -9.60
CA LYS A 40 -7.15 -6.26 -11.06
C LYS A 40 -5.96 -5.64 -11.81
N LYS A 41 -5.29 -4.64 -11.20
CA LYS A 41 -4.21 -3.86 -11.81
C LYS A 41 -2.94 -3.95 -10.99
N LYS A 42 -1.78 -4.10 -11.66
CA LYS A 42 -0.45 -4.15 -11.03
C LYS A 42 -0.16 -2.92 -10.18
N PHE A 43 -0.49 -1.73 -10.69
CA PHE A 43 -0.31 -0.47 -9.96
C PHE A 43 -1.07 -0.43 -8.62
N SER A 44 -2.30 -0.97 -8.60
CA SER A 44 -3.10 -1.01 -7.37
C SER A 44 -2.49 -1.92 -6.31
N LEU A 45 -1.94 -3.07 -6.73
CA LEU A 45 -1.18 -3.95 -5.84
C LEU A 45 0.07 -3.24 -5.32
N TYR A 46 0.85 -2.63 -6.19
CA TYR A 46 2.08 -1.94 -5.80
C TYR A 46 1.81 -0.85 -4.75
N ARG A 47 0.81 0.01 -5.00
CA ARG A 47 0.38 1.03 -4.04
C ARG A 47 -0.06 0.41 -2.71
N HIS A 48 -0.80 -0.70 -2.76
CA HIS A 48 -1.20 -1.42 -1.56
C HIS A 48 0.01 -1.92 -0.76
N CYS A 49 0.96 -2.61 -1.40
CA CYS A 49 2.14 -3.11 -0.71
C CYS A 49 2.97 -1.97 -0.09
N ARG A 50 3.06 -0.83 -0.78
CA ARG A 50 3.88 0.30 -0.33
C ARG A 50 3.24 1.13 0.79
N GLN A 51 1.92 1.30 0.78
CA GLN A 51 1.24 2.30 1.63
C GLN A 51 0.21 1.70 2.59
N GLU A 52 -0.29 0.49 2.31
CA GLU A 52 -1.44 -0.07 3.01
C GLU A 52 -1.15 -1.39 3.74
N CYS A 53 -0.27 -2.22 3.16
CA CYS A 53 0.03 -3.54 3.67
C CYS A 53 0.92 -3.42 4.92
N GLY A 54 0.47 -3.96 6.05
CA GLY A 54 1.18 -3.83 7.32
C GLY A 54 1.20 -2.41 7.92
N VAL A 55 0.67 -1.41 7.21
CA VAL A 55 0.62 -0.01 7.69
C VAL A 55 -0.66 0.22 8.50
N GLU A 56 -0.50 0.78 9.69
CA GLU A 56 -1.61 1.20 10.53
C GLU A 56 -2.28 2.48 10.01
N PRO A 57 -3.61 2.63 10.17
CA PRO A 57 -4.31 3.79 9.67
C PRO A 57 -3.95 5.06 10.47
N GLN A 58 -3.18 5.94 9.82
CA GLN A 58 -2.64 7.15 10.44
C GLN A 58 -3.49 8.42 10.24
N TYR A 59 -4.46 8.40 9.34
CA TYR A 59 -5.28 9.57 8.99
C TYR A 59 -6.67 9.46 9.61
N GLN A 60 -7.04 10.38 10.50
CA GLN A 60 -8.33 10.34 11.18
C GLN A 60 -9.27 11.46 10.70
N CYS A 61 -10.53 11.11 10.44
CA CYS A 61 -11.61 12.07 10.22
C CYS A 61 -12.01 12.71 11.55
N LEU A 62 -11.94 14.03 11.68
CA LEU A 62 -12.36 14.69 12.93
C LEU A 62 -13.88 14.81 13.11
N TYR A 63 -14.67 14.51 12.06
CA TYR A 63 -16.14 14.56 12.15
C TYR A 63 -16.75 13.26 12.69
N CYS A 64 -16.20 12.11 12.29
CA CYS A 64 -16.72 10.79 12.69
C CYS A 64 -15.66 9.86 13.29
N MET A 65 -14.45 10.36 13.55
CA MET A 65 -13.31 9.64 14.14
C MET A 65 -12.83 8.40 13.36
N LYS A 66 -13.36 8.16 12.16
CA LYS A 66 -12.95 7.05 11.29
C LYS A 66 -11.51 7.23 10.81
N THR A 67 -10.73 6.15 10.87
CA THR A 67 -9.32 6.15 10.47
C THR A 67 -9.10 5.53 9.10
N PHE A 68 -8.13 6.08 8.36
CA PHE A 68 -7.77 5.70 7.02
C PHE A 68 -6.25 5.55 6.93
N LYS A 69 -5.79 4.66 6.04
CA LYS A 69 -4.37 4.45 5.76
C LYS A 69 -3.79 5.50 4.81
N ARG A 70 -4.63 6.13 3.98
CA ARG A 70 -4.23 7.16 3.00
C ARG A 70 -5.00 8.46 3.19
N LYS A 71 -4.29 9.56 2.93
CA LYS A 71 -4.85 10.91 2.89
C LYS A 71 -5.96 11.05 1.86
N GLU A 72 -5.76 10.52 0.65
CA GLU A 72 -6.76 10.59 -0.43
C GLU A 72 -8.06 9.88 -0.04
N SER A 73 -7.96 8.75 0.65
CA SER A 73 -9.14 7.99 1.11
C SER A 73 -9.94 8.77 2.16
N LEU A 74 -9.26 9.44 3.09
CA LEU A 74 -9.93 10.33 4.05
C LEU A 74 -10.56 11.54 3.34
N LYS A 75 -9.83 12.17 2.41
CA LYS A 75 -10.35 13.28 1.59
C LYS A 75 -11.64 12.90 0.85
N SER A 76 -11.65 11.78 0.13
CA SER A 76 -12.87 11.30 -0.54
C SER A 76 -13.99 11.03 0.46
N HIS A 77 -13.68 10.46 1.63
CA HIS A 77 -14.67 10.26 2.68
C HIS A 77 -15.26 11.58 3.21
N SER A 78 -14.44 12.60 3.47
CA SER A 78 -14.92 13.91 3.95
C SER A 78 -15.83 14.62 2.96
N ILE A 79 -15.54 14.49 1.65
CA ILE A 79 -16.41 15.04 0.59
C ILE A 79 -17.72 14.28 0.54
N ILE A 80 -17.68 12.95 0.46
CA ILE A 80 -18.85 12.13 0.14
C ILE A 80 -19.77 11.94 1.36
N VAL A 81 -19.21 11.82 2.56
CA VAL A 81 -19.97 11.49 3.78
C VAL A 81 -20.34 12.72 4.58
N HIS A 82 -19.53 13.79 4.52
CA HIS A 82 -19.76 15.01 5.30
C HIS A 82 -20.08 16.22 4.41
N ASN A 83 -20.19 16.06 3.08
CA ASN A 83 -20.40 17.14 2.11
C ASN A 83 -19.44 18.33 2.33
N SER A 84 -18.23 18.02 2.81
CA SER A 84 -17.26 19.01 3.26
C SER A 84 -16.04 19.02 2.35
N CYS A 85 -15.72 20.20 1.80
CA CYS A 85 -14.48 20.44 1.03
C CYS A 85 -13.31 20.89 1.91
N ASN A 86 -13.50 20.99 3.22
CA ASN A 86 -12.50 21.56 4.12
C ASN A 86 -11.53 20.48 4.63
N PHE A 87 -10.49 20.21 3.82
CA PHE A 87 -9.46 19.19 4.10
C PHE A 87 -8.44 19.62 5.14
N ASP A 88 -8.57 20.81 5.72
CA ASP A 88 -7.54 21.39 6.59
C ASP A 88 -7.53 20.76 7.99
N LYS A 89 -8.48 19.87 8.27
CA LYS A 89 -8.63 19.15 9.56
C LYS A 89 -8.31 17.66 9.44
N LEU A 90 -7.18 17.32 8.83
CA LEU A 90 -6.63 15.95 8.83
C LEU A 90 -5.70 15.77 10.03
N GLN A 91 -6.06 14.95 11.01
CA GLN A 91 -5.11 14.57 12.05
C GLN A 91 -4.27 13.39 11.55
N LEU A 92 -3.00 13.65 11.24
CA LEU A 92 -1.98 12.60 11.27
C LEU A 92 -1.81 12.22 12.73
N LYS A 93 -1.97 10.93 13.06
CA LYS A 93 -1.50 10.39 14.33
C LYS A 93 0.03 10.50 14.33
N GLN A 94 0.57 11.64 14.75
CA GLN A 94 1.99 11.79 14.96
C GLN A 94 2.39 10.76 16.02
N SER A 95 3.35 9.90 15.68
CA SER A 95 4.20 9.24 16.66
C SER A 95 4.86 10.35 17.45
N LYS A 96 4.38 10.63 18.67
CA LYS A 96 5.15 11.41 19.63
C LYS A 96 6.36 10.55 20.00
N ASN A 97 7.47 10.75 19.31
CA ASN A 97 8.81 10.34 19.75
C ASN A 97 9.77 11.50 19.50
N THR A 98 10.57 11.81 20.53
CA THR A 98 11.60 12.87 20.67
C THR A 98 11.02 14.24 21.04
N ILE A 99 11.36 14.89 22.15
CA ILE A 99 12.51 14.79 23.08
C ILE A 99 12.02 14.51 24.51
#